data_AF-A0A433ZZW8-F1
#
_entry.id   AF-A0A433ZZW8-F1
#
_cell.length_a   1.000
_cell.length_b   1.000
_cell.length_c   1.000
_cell.angle_alpha   90.00
_cell.angle_beta   90.00
_cell.angle_gamma   90.00
#
_symmetry.space_group_name_H-M   'P 1'
#
loop_
_entity.id
_entity.type
_entity.pdbx_description
1 polymer ?
#
loop_
_entity_poly.entity_id
_entity_poly.type
_entity_poly.pdbx_seq_one_letter_code
_entity_poly.pdbx_strand_id
1 'polypeptide(L)'
;GRWAREERDKEGGRHGQKDSRRWIEGYERIAEMAPGLPGTRLVYVGDRESDIVALMWRAFELAHPADWLIRSQHDRRLPDEDTATDDDESGDDNNSPDGNKLWARTTTGAALGEITFTMPARGKIKPRVVCQQLWARRVEISA
;
A
#
# COMPACT_ATOMS: atom_id res chain seq x y z
N GLY A 1 -27.20 8.38 2.53
CA GLY A 1 -26.34 8.40 1.34
C GLY A 1 -26.39 9.78 0.70
N ARG A 2 -25.27 10.48 0.64
CA ARG A 2 -25.06 11.66 -0.21
C ARG A 2 -23.68 11.50 -0.85
N TRP A 3 -23.66 10.71 -1.92
CA TRP A 3 -22.51 10.47 -2.76
C TRP A 3 -22.72 11.28 -4.04
N ALA A 4 -22.45 12.58 -3.98
CA ALA A 4 -22.40 13.41 -5.17
C ALA A 4 -20.93 13.78 -5.41
N ARG A 5 -20.37 13.25 -6.49
CA ARG A 5 -19.09 13.72 -7.04
C ARG A 5 -19.35 15.09 -7.65
N GLU A 6 -18.44 16.04 -7.46
CA GLU A 6 -18.49 17.32 -8.19
C GLU A 6 -18.32 17.07 -9.69
N GLU A 7 -19.02 17.89 -10.48
CA GLU A 7 -18.98 17.83 -11.94
C GLU A 7 -17.62 18.26 -12.49
N ARG A 8 -17.24 17.67 -13.63
CA ARG A 8 -16.02 18.04 -14.36
C ARG A 8 -16.18 19.43 -14.97
N ASP A 9 -15.11 20.22 -15.00
CA ASP A 9 -15.11 21.49 -15.71
C ASP A 9 -15.09 21.30 -17.25
N LYS A 10 -15.25 22.43 -17.95
CA LYS A 10 -15.35 22.48 -19.42
C LYS A 10 -14.04 22.17 -20.15
N GLU A 11 -12.92 22.06 -19.45
CA GLU A 11 -11.60 21.71 -20.01
C GLU A 11 -11.21 20.25 -19.72
N GLY A 12 -12.10 19.48 -19.07
CA GLY A 12 -11.82 18.10 -18.69
C GLY A 12 -10.84 17.97 -17.53
N GLY A 13 -10.46 19.10 -16.92
CA GLY A 13 -9.65 19.18 -15.73
C GLY A 13 -10.45 18.77 -14.49
N ARG A 14 -9.75 18.21 -13.51
CA ARG A 14 -10.27 18.09 -12.16
C ARG A 14 -9.39 18.98 -11.28
N HIS A 15 -9.87 20.17 -10.96
CA HIS A 15 -9.29 21.01 -9.90
C HIS A 15 -9.79 20.62 -8.50
N GLY A 16 -10.20 19.35 -8.32
CA GLY A 16 -10.59 18.83 -7.02
C GLY A 16 -9.36 18.63 -6.15
N GLN A 17 -9.42 19.12 -4.90
CA GLN A 17 -8.48 18.79 -3.83
C GLN A 17 -8.05 17.32 -3.95
N LYS A 18 -6.73 17.07 -4.13
CA LYS A 18 -6.18 15.75 -4.45
C LYS A 18 -6.87 14.68 -3.61
N ASP A 19 -7.61 13.76 -4.24
CA ASP A 19 -8.36 12.68 -3.58
C ASP A 19 -7.48 11.90 -2.58
N SER A 20 -6.16 11.90 -2.77
CA SER A 20 -5.16 11.33 -1.85
C SER A 20 -5.28 11.82 -0.40
N ARG A 21 -5.67 13.08 -0.17
CA ARG A 21 -5.81 13.63 1.19
C ARG A 21 -6.87 12.91 2.01
N ARG A 22 -7.92 12.39 1.35
CA ARG A 22 -9.01 11.67 2.02
C ARG A 22 -8.53 10.39 2.70
N TRP A 23 -7.55 9.70 2.12
CA TRP A 23 -7.00 8.49 2.72
C TRP A 23 -6.21 8.79 4.00
N ILE A 24 -5.46 9.89 4.01
CA ILE A 24 -4.70 10.36 5.17
C ILE A 24 -5.68 10.76 6.29
N GLU A 25 -6.66 11.59 5.99
CA GLU A 25 -7.69 12.00 6.96
C GLU A 25 -8.54 10.82 7.46
N GLY A 26 -8.71 9.78 6.63
CA GLY A 26 -9.37 8.53 7.02
C GLY A 26 -8.59 7.82 8.11
N TYR A 27 -7.27 7.64 7.91
CA TYR A 27 -6.39 7.06 8.92
C TYR A 27 -6.34 7.92 10.19
N GLU A 28 -6.22 9.24 10.08
CA GLU A 28 -6.17 10.16 11.23
C GLU A 28 -7.39 10.02 12.15
N ARG A 29 -8.60 9.85 11.59
CA ARG A 29 -9.81 9.66 12.40
C ARG A 29 -9.80 8.34 13.19
N ILE A 30 -9.26 7.28 12.60
CA ILE A 30 -9.12 5.99 13.30
C ILE A 30 -8.01 6.08 14.35
N ALA A 31 -6.91 6.73 14.02
CA ALA A 31 -5.80 7.02 14.91
C ALA A 31 -6.24 7.83 16.15
N GLU A 32 -7.07 8.86 15.96
CA GLU A 32 -7.66 9.66 17.05
C GLU A 32 -8.56 8.83 17.97
N MET A 33 -9.29 7.85 17.43
CA MET A 33 -10.19 7.00 18.20
C MET A 33 -9.46 5.94 19.02
N ALA A 34 -8.33 5.44 18.53
CA ALA A 34 -7.66 4.26 19.10
C ALA A 34 -7.30 4.37 20.59
N PRO A 35 -6.79 5.50 21.12
CA PRO A 35 -6.51 5.64 22.56
C PRO A 35 -7.74 5.45 23.46
N GLY A 36 -8.93 5.73 22.95
CA GLY A 36 -10.20 5.53 23.66
C GLY A 36 -10.68 4.08 23.67
N LEU A 37 -10.04 3.18 22.91
CA LEU A 37 -10.44 1.79 22.74
C LEU A 37 -9.27 0.82 23.00
N PRO A 38 -8.64 0.83 24.19
CA PRO A 38 -7.43 0.05 24.46
C PRO A 38 -7.61 -1.48 24.38
N GLY A 39 -8.86 -1.97 24.48
CA GLY A 39 -9.20 -3.38 24.30
C GLY A 39 -9.51 -3.79 22.85
N THR A 40 -9.45 -2.85 21.90
CA THR A 40 -9.86 -3.08 20.51
C THR A 40 -8.73 -2.70 19.57
N ARG A 41 -8.27 -3.68 18.77
CA ARG A 41 -7.33 -3.42 17.68
C ARG A 41 -8.05 -2.76 16.51
N LEU A 42 -7.74 -1.49 16.23
CA LEU A 42 -8.25 -0.79 15.05
C LEU A 42 -7.30 -1.00 13.87
N VAL A 43 -7.85 -1.37 12.71
CA VAL A 43 -7.09 -1.57 11.47
C VAL A 43 -7.75 -0.74 10.36
N TYR A 44 -7.01 0.23 9.82
CA TYR A 44 -7.44 0.99 8.65
C TYR A 44 -7.14 0.21 7.37
N VAL A 45 -8.18 -0.14 6.60
CA VAL A 45 -8.04 -0.94 5.38
C VAL A 45 -8.31 -0.10 4.15
N GLY A 46 -7.35 -0.08 3.22
CA GLY A 46 -7.42 0.70 1.99
C GLY A 46 -7.08 -0.14 0.75
N ASP A 47 -7.68 0.21 -0.38
CA ASP A 47 -7.38 -0.43 -1.65
C ASP A 47 -6.13 0.19 -2.31
N ARG A 48 -5.88 -0.17 -3.58
CA ARG A 48 -4.69 0.27 -4.32
C ARG A 48 -4.56 1.78 -4.47
N GLU A 49 -5.67 2.53 -4.46
CA GLU A 49 -5.66 3.99 -4.57
C GLU A 49 -5.13 4.66 -3.29
N SER A 50 -5.11 3.93 -2.17
CA SER A 50 -4.54 4.38 -0.91
C SER A 50 -3.05 4.04 -0.75
N ASP A 51 -2.41 3.41 -1.75
CA ASP A 51 -0.97 3.12 -1.75
C ASP A 51 -0.13 4.40 -1.99
N ILE A 52 -0.18 5.30 -1.01
CA ILE A 52 0.54 6.56 -0.97
C ILE A 52 1.47 6.58 0.24
N VAL A 53 2.75 6.89 -0.01
CA VAL A 53 3.81 6.96 1.02
C VAL A 53 3.43 7.95 2.12
N ALA A 54 2.78 9.07 1.76
CA ALA A 54 2.27 10.06 2.70
C ALA A 54 1.36 9.49 3.81
N LEU A 55 0.56 8.45 3.53
CA LEU A 55 -0.25 7.80 4.57
C LEU A 55 0.63 7.02 5.53
N MET A 56 1.60 6.26 5.01
CA MET A 56 2.54 5.48 5.82
C MET A 56 3.38 6.38 6.72
N TRP A 57 3.86 7.51 6.19
CA TRP A 57 4.54 8.55 6.97
C TRP A 57 3.64 9.16 8.03
N ARG A 58 2.38 9.45 7.70
CA ARG A 58 1.45 9.96 8.70
C ARG A 58 1.22 8.96 9.84
N ALA A 59 1.13 7.67 9.52
CA ALA A 59 1.05 6.63 10.52
C ALA A 59 2.29 6.60 11.43
N PHE A 60 3.47 6.75 10.85
CA PHE A 60 4.74 6.87 11.58
C PHE A 60 4.79 8.10 12.49
N GLU A 61 4.45 9.29 11.98
CA GLU A 61 4.41 10.55 12.75
C GLU A 61 3.50 10.47 13.97
N LEU A 62 2.37 9.76 13.85
CA LEU A 62 1.41 9.57 14.93
C LEU A 62 1.81 8.45 15.91
N ALA A 63 2.95 7.78 15.69
CA ALA A 63 3.42 6.62 16.45
C ALA A 63 2.50 5.37 16.36
N HIS A 64 1.87 5.16 15.20
CA HIS A 64 1.05 3.98 14.87
C HIS A 64 -0.06 3.65 15.89
N PRO A 65 -0.95 4.60 16.24
CA PRO A 65 -2.03 4.35 17.20
C PRO A 65 -3.07 3.36 16.66
N ALA A 66 -3.17 3.20 15.34
CA ALA A 66 -3.94 2.17 14.68
C ALA A 66 -3.07 1.45 13.63
N ASP A 67 -3.34 0.16 13.40
CA ASP A 67 -2.70 -0.56 12.29
C ASP A 67 -3.30 -0.15 10.95
N TRP A 68 -2.61 -0.48 9.85
CA TRP A 68 -3.11 -0.28 8.51
C TRP A 68 -2.79 -1.48 7.61
N LEU A 69 -3.71 -1.77 6.68
CA LEU A 69 -3.56 -2.78 5.64
C LEU A 69 -3.93 -2.17 4.29
N ILE A 70 -2.92 -1.94 3.47
CA ILE A 70 -3.07 -1.29 2.17
C ILE A 70 -2.64 -2.24 1.08
N ARG A 71 -3.47 -2.37 0.04
CA ARG A 71 -3.09 -3.10 -1.16
C ARG A 71 -2.06 -2.28 -1.93
N SER A 72 -0.82 -2.76 -2.02
CA SER A 72 0.21 -2.10 -2.84
C SER A 72 -0.21 -2.00 -4.32
N GLN A 73 0.01 -0.83 -4.90
CA GLN A 73 -0.09 -0.52 -6.33
C GLN A 73 1.30 -0.43 -6.97
N HIS A 74 2.28 0.09 -6.24
CA HIS A 74 3.61 0.41 -6.75
C HIS A 74 4.64 -0.65 -6.35
N ASP A 75 5.44 -1.11 -7.31
CA ASP A 75 6.64 -1.91 -7.05
C ASP A 75 7.80 -1.00 -6.65
N ARG A 76 7.78 -0.57 -5.38
CA ARG A 76 8.67 0.47 -4.87
C ARG A 76 10.11 -0.01 -4.83
N ARG A 77 11.06 0.89 -5.10
CA ARG A 77 12.46 0.68 -4.73
C ARG A 77 12.57 0.70 -3.21
N LEU A 78 13.29 -0.26 -2.66
CA LEU A 78 13.63 -0.36 -1.25
C LEU A 78 15.09 0.07 -1.08
N PRO A 79 15.47 0.64 0.07
CA PRO A 79 16.87 0.91 0.37
C PRO A 79 17.67 -0.40 0.36
N ASP A 80 18.89 -0.33 -0.17
CA ASP A 80 19.84 -1.43 -0.18
C ASP A 80 20.19 -1.77 1.28
N GLU A 81 20.30 -3.05 1.63
CA GLU A 81 20.68 -3.43 3.00
C GLU A 81 22.17 -3.11 3.31
N ASP A 82 22.97 -2.74 2.30
CA ASP A 82 24.45 -2.65 2.37
C ASP A 82 25.07 -1.30 1.93
N THR A 83 24.33 -0.21 1.72
CA THR A 83 24.92 1.11 1.39
C THR A 83 24.62 2.18 2.43
N ALA A 84 25.05 1.92 3.66
CA ALA A 84 25.50 2.98 4.56
C ALA A 84 26.99 3.28 4.33
N THR A 85 27.40 3.45 3.07
CA THR A 85 28.70 4.03 2.71
C THR A 85 28.61 4.65 1.32
N ASP A 86 28.79 5.97 1.33
CA ASP A 86 29.36 6.85 0.31
C ASP A 86 28.55 7.12 -0.97
N ASP A 87 27.99 8.33 -1.00
CA ASP A 87 28.01 9.32 -2.09
C ASP A 87 28.42 8.79 -3.48
N ASP A 88 27.50 8.17 -4.22
CA ASP A 88 27.62 8.12 -5.68
C ASP A 88 26.30 8.48 -6.37
N GLU A 89 26.27 9.72 -6.86
CA GLU A 89 25.20 10.39 -7.59
C GLU A 89 25.12 9.92 -9.07
N SER A 90 25.33 8.63 -9.34
CA SER A 90 25.22 8.10 -10.71
C SER A 90 23.78 7.66 -11.00
N GLY A 91 22.95 8.63 -11.41
CA GLY A 91 21.58 8.43 -11.87
C GLY A 91 21.47 7.75 -13.23
N ASP A 92 21.63 6.43 -13.26
CA ASP A 92 21.10 5.57 -14.35
C ASP A 92 20.08 4.58 -13.78
N ASP A 93 18.82 5.00 -13.78
CA ASP A 93 17.68 4.30 -13.19
C ASP A 93 17.34 2.95 -13.87
N ASN A 94 18.01 2.59 -14.97
CA ASN A 94 17.72 1.40 -15.76
C ASN A 94 18.58 0.17 -15.43
N ASN A 95 19.57 0.26 -14.55
CA ASN A 95 20.49 -0.87 -14.27
C ASN A 95 20.58 -1.32 -12.80
N SER A 96 19.67 -0.88 -11.94
CA SER A 96 19.59 -1.42 -10.58
C SER A 96 18.99 -2.84 -10.63
N PRO A 97 19.67 -3.86 -10.11
CA PRO A 97 19.20 -5.24 -10.19
C PRO A 97 17.82 -5.35 -9.53
N ASP A 98 16.89 -6.03 -10.19
CA ASP A 98 15.48 -6.13 -9.79
C ASP A 98 15.26 -6.61 -8.33
N GLY A 99 16.29 -7.15 -7.68
CA GLY A 99 16.29 -7.57 -6.27
C GLY A 99 15.98 -6.47 -5.25
N ASN A 100 16.14 -5.18 -5.59
CA ASN A 100 15.85 -4.07 -4.67
C ASN A 100 14.43 -3.50 -4.81
N LYS A 101 13.54 -4.15 -5.56
CA LYS A 101 12.13 -3.77 -5.64
C LYS A 101 11.26 -4.54 -4.65
N LEU A 102 10.17 -3.92 -4.20
CA LEU A 102 9.26 -4.42 -3.18
C LEU A 102 8.76 -5.84 -3.47
N TRP A 103 8.26 -6.09 -4.68
CA TRP A 103 7.68 -7.38 -5.02
C TRP A 103 8.75 -8.46 -5.06
N ALA A 104 9.85 -8.22 -5.79
CA ALA A 104 10.96 -9.17 -5.88
C ALA A 104 11.56 -9.49 -4.50
N ARG A 105 11.83 -8.46 -3.68
CA ARG A 105 12.35 -8.64 -2.33
C ARG A 105 11.37 -9.42 -1.45
N THR A 106 10.07 -9.11 -1.51
CA THR A 106 9.05 -9.80 -0.70
C THR A 106 8.91 -11.28 -1.07
N THR A 107 8.96 -11.61 -2.36
CA THR A 107 8.77 -12.99 -2.86
C THR A 107 10.07 -13.80 -2.96
N THR A 108 11.21 -13.24 -2.54
CA THR A 108 12.48 -13.96 -2.50
C THR A 108 12.44 -15.04 -1.41
N GLY A 109 12.82 -16.26 -1.78
CA GLY A 109 12.93 -17.41 -0.87
C GLY A 109 11.68 -18.31 -0.86
N ALA A 110 11.64 -19.22 0.12
CA ALA A 110 10.54 -20.15 0.26
C ALA A 110 9.24 -19.44 0.66
N ALA A 111 8.12 -19.83 0.05
CA ALA A 111 6.80 -19.37 0.46
C ALA A 111 6.52 -19.81 1.90
N LEU A 112 5.82 -18.95 2.65
CA LEU A 112 5.33 -19.25 4.00
C LEU A 112 4.22 -20.31 4.00
N GLY A 113 3.53 -20.45 2.88
CA GLY A 113 2.46 -21.41 2.71
C GLY A 113 1.63 -21.13 1.46
N GLU A 114 0.47 -21.76 1.41
CA GLU A 114 -0.47 -21.68 0.30
C GLU A 114 -1.89 -21.44 0.81
N ILE A 115 -2.67 -20.67 0.06
CA ILE A 115 -4.11 -20.57 0.22
C ILE A 115 -4.81 -21.06 -1.04
N THR A 116 -5.91 -21.78 -0.84
CA THR A 116 -6.74 -22.31 -1.92
C THR A 116 -8.17 -21.88 -1.72
N PHE A 117 -8.79 -21.31 -2.76
CA PHE A 117 -10.20 -20.94 -2.73
C PHE A 117 -10.84 -21.03 -4.11
N THR A 118 -12.17 -21.14 -4.15
CA THR A 118 -12.91 -21.19 -5.40
C THR A 118 -13.39 -19.80 -5.80
N MET A 119 -12.98 -19.35 -6.98
CA MET A 119 -13.58 -18.18 -7.63
C MET A 119 -14.90 -18.61 -8.29
N PRO A 120 -16.06 -18.04 -7.90
CA PRO A 120 -17.33 -18.37 -8.52
C PRO A 120 -17.37 -17.90 -9.98
N ALA A 121 -18.34 -18.41 -10.74
CA ALA A 121 -18.58 -17.95 -12.10
C ALA A 121 -18.93 -16.44 -12.12
N ARG A 122 -18.42 -15.70 -13.10
CA ARG A 122 -18.78 -14.28 -13.31
C ARG A 122 -18.92 -13.97 -14.79
N GLY A 123 -20.12 -13.67 -15.24
CA GLY A 123 -20.42 -13.45 -16.66
C GLY A 123 -20.06 -14.68 -17.49
N LYS A 124 -19.14 -14.53 -18.44
CA LYS A 124 -18.64 -15.63 -19.28
C LYS A 124 -17.51 -16.45 -18.63
N ILE A 125 -17.03 -16.05 -17.44
CA ILE A 125 -15.92 -16.72 -16.77
C ILE A 125 -16.45 -17.89 -15.93
N LYS A 126 -15.97 -19.10 -16.23
CA LYS A 126 -16.30 -20.34 -15.49
C LYS A 126 -15.74 -20.31 -14.05
N PRO A 127 -16.36 -21.03 -13.11
CA PRO A 127 -15.81 -21.17 -11.76
C PRO A 127 -14.47 -21.90 -11.84
N ARG A 128 -13.53 -21.52 -10.98
CA ARG A 128 -12.19 -22.12 -10.95
C ARG A 128 -11.62 -22.13 -9.55
N VAL A 129 -10.85 -23.17 -9.23
CA VAL A 129 -10.02 -23.20 -8.04
C VAL A 129 -8.81 -22.30 -8.29
N VAL A 130 -8.49 -21.46 -7.31
CA VAL A 130 -7.33 -20.59 -7.28
C VAL A 130 -6.43 -21.07 -6.14
N CYS A 131 -5.17 -21.32 -6.46
CA CYS A 131 -4.09 -21.56 -5.51
C CYS A 131 -3.16 -20.35 -5.51
N GLN A 132 -2.85 -19.81 -4.35
CA GLN A 132 -1.90 -18.71 -4.20
C GLN A 132 -0.88 -19.05 -3.13
N GLN A 133 0.39 -18.89 -3.48
CA GLN A 133 1.47 -18.93 -2.50
C GLN A 133 1.56 -17.60 -1.74
N LEU A 134 1.94 -17.69 -0.47
CA LEU A 134 2.08 -16.55 0.42
C LEU A 134 3.53 -16.31 0.79
N TRP A 135 3.97 -15.05 0.73
CA TRP A 135 5.23 -14.59 1.27
C TRP A 135 4.97 -13.37 2.14
N ALA A 136 5.84 -13.14 3.11
CA ALA A 136 5.85 -11.91 3.88
C ALA A 136 7.29 -11.51 4.18
N ARG A 137 7.55 -10.20 4.18
CA ARG A 137 8.85 -9.64 4.51
C ARG A 137 8.65 -8.31 5.23
N ARG A 138 9.47 -8.07 6.25
CA ARG A 138 9.63 -6.72 6.81
C ARG A 138 10.52 -5.93 5.87
N VAL A 139 10.07 -4.75 5.47
CA VAL A 139 10.80 -3.85 4.56
C VAL A 139 10.78 -2.45 5.13
N GLU A 140 11.76 -1.65 4.72
CA GLU A 140 11.78 -0.21 4.97
C GLU A 140 11.35 0.53 3.70
N ILE A 141 10.51 1.55 3.86
CA ILE A 141 10.05 2.37 2.75
C ILE A 141 10.60 3.77 2.99
N SER A 142 11.48 4.22 2.11
CA SER A 142 12.05 5.57 2.14
C SER A 142 10.99 6.64 1.88
N ALA A 143 11.24 7.85 2.36
CA ALA A 143 10.42 9.04 2.08
C ALA A 143 10.40 9.41 0.60
#